data_AF-A0A957MY35-F1
#
_entry.id   AF-A0A957MY35-F1
#
_cell.length_a   1.000
_cell.length_b   1.000
_cell.length_c   1.000
_cell.angle_alpha   90.00
_cell.angle_beta   90.00
_cell.angle_gamma   90.00
#
_symmetry.space_group_name_H-M   'P 1'
#
loop_
_entity.id
_entity.type
_entity.pdbx_description
1 polymer ?
#
loop_
_entity_poly.entity_id
_entity_poly.type
_entity_poly.pdbx_seq_one_letter_code
_entity_poly.pdbx_strand_id
1 'polypeptide(L)'
;QHQARFLIGCSSLTSQDCGVGAATWQRLSVHLAPPPWRTQPQPGFVCALDAPVREAPKTPKLLAAYLSLGAMMCSPPAIDRDFGTIDFLTLVDLQAPAQSRRLARFGIQV
;
A
#
# COMPACT_ATOMS: atom_id res chain seq x y z
N GLN A 1 15.07 7.05 -22.25
CA GLN A 1 13.89 6.56 -21.50
C GLN A 1 14.31 5.35 -20.69
N HIS A 2 14.05 5.33 -19.39
CA HIS A 2 14.31 4.13 -18.57
C HIS A 2 13.14 3.16 -18.71
N GLN A 3 13.42 1.90 -19.06
CA GLN A 3 12.41 0.83 -19.14
C GLN A 3 12.09 0.28 -17.74
N ALA A 4 11.53 1.13 -16.87
CA ALA A 4 11.15 0.71 -15.53
C ALA A 4 10.00 -0.30 -15.59
N ARG A 5 10.15 -1.43 -14.89
CA ARG A 5 9.09 -2.43 -14.74
C ARG A 5 8.22 -2.19 -13.51
N PHE A 6 8.83 -1.78 -12.41
CA PHE A 6 8.12 -1.63 -11.13
C PHE A 6 8.14 -0.19 -10.66
N LEU A 7 7.00 0.26 -10.16
CA LEU A 7 6.88 1.45 -9.30
C LEU A 7 6.67 0.96 -7.87
N ILE A 8 7.51 1.41 -6.93
CA ILE A 8 7.47 0.99 -5.52
C ILE A 8 7.54 2.22 -4.62
N GLY A 9 6.80 2.19 -3.52
CA GLY A 9 6.84 3.24 -2.50
C GLY A 9 5.79 3.05 -1.42
N CYS A 10 5.88 3.85 -0.36
CA CYS A 10 4.90 3.86 0.72
C CYS A 10 3.66 4.68 0.33
N SER A 11 2.48 4.16 0.65
CA SER A 11 1.27 4.94 0.79
C SER A 11 0.99 5.11 2.28
N SER A 12 0.92 6.35 2.75
CA SER A 12 0.91 6.64 4.19
C SER A 12 -0.43 7.18 4.69
N LEU A 13 -0.73 6.91 5.96
CA LEU A 13 -1.79 7.52 6.73
C LEU A 13 -1.19 8.41 7.82
N THR A 14 -1.71 9.61 8.02
CA THR A 14 -1.34 10.47 9.15
C THR A 14 -1.96 9.95 10.45
N SER A 15 -1.29 8.99 11.09
CA SER A 15 -1.64 8.39 12.37
C SER A 15 -0.44 7.54 12.85
N GLN A 16 -0.35 7.29 14.15
CA GLN A 16 0.55 6.28 14.74
C GLN A 16 -0.22 5.27 15.59
N ASP A 17 -1.55 5.31 15.57
CA ASP A 17 -2.40 4.36 16.31
C ASP A 17 -2.43 3.02 15.58
N CYS A 18 -1.85 1.99 16.21
CA CYS A 18 -1.82 0.63 15.67
C CYS A 18 -3.22 0.08 15.34
N GLY A 19 -4.26 0.46 16.11
CA GLY A 19 -5.63 0.02 15.84
C GLY A 19 -6.19 0.60 14.54
N VAL A 20 -5.78 1.82 14.16
CA VAL A 20 -6.10 2.42 12.85
C VAL A 20 -5.35 1.70 11.72
N GLY A 21 -4.07 1.38 11.96
CA GLY A 21 -3.24 0.62 11.03
C GLY A 21 -3.80 -0.78 10.77
N ALA A 22 -4.17 -1.51 11.83
CA ALA A 22 -4.76 -2.84 11.77
C ALA A 22 -6.09 -2.86 11.02
N ALA A 23 -6.99 -1.92 11.33
CA ALA A 23 -8.27 -1.79 10.65
C ALA A 23 -8.10 -1.49 9.15
N THR A 24 -7.17 -0.60 8.81
CA THR A 24 -6.88 -0.30 7.41
C THR A 24 -6.24 -1.48 6.70
N TRP A 25 -5.31 -2.18 7.37
CA TRP A 25 -4.67 -3.38 6.84
C TRP A 25 -5.69 -4.48 6.52
N GLN A 26 -6.63 -4.74 7.43
CA GLN A 26 -7.69 -5.72 7.21
C GLN A 26 -8.46 -5.44 5.92
N ARG A 27 -8.85 -4.17 5.68
CA ARG A 27 -9.52 -3.75 4.45
C ARG A 27 -8.65 -3.91 3.19
N LEU A 28 -7.37 -3.58 3.28
CA LEU A 28 -6.46 -3.55 2.12
C LEU A 28 -5.81 -4.90 1.80
N SER A 29 -5.87 -5.85 2.73
CA SER A 29 -5.26 -7.19 2.59
C SER A 29 -5.77 -7.99 1.38
N VAL A 30 -6.92 -7.62 0.80
CA VAL A 30 -7.42 -8.19 -0.46
C VAL A 30 -6.51 -7.88 -1.67
N HIS A 31 -5.61 -6.91 -1.53
CA HIS A 31 -4.65 -6.49 -2.55
C HIS A 31 -3.22 -7.01 -2.28
N LEU A 32 -3.05 -8.06 -1.48
CA LEU A 32 -1.72 -8.59 -1.15
C LEU A 32 -0.90 -8.97 -2.40
N ALA A 33 0.37 -8.58 -2.40
CA ALA A 33 1.34 -9.03 -3.37
C ALA A 33 1.53 -10.56 -3.32
N PRO A 34 2.03 -11.21 -4.38
CA PRO A 34 2.42 -12.62 -4.32
C PRO A 34 3.53 -12.84 -3.28
N PRO A 35 3.65 -14.05 -2.69
CA PRO A 35 4.57 -14.32 -1.59
C PRO A 35 6.02 -13.84 -1.78
N PRO A 36 6.65 -13.98 -2.97
CA PRO A 36 8.02 -13.52 -3.20
C PRO A 36 8.23 -12.00 -3.08
N TRP A 37 7.16 -11.21 -3.14
CA TRP A 37 7.20 -9.75 -3.04
C TRP A 37 6.66 -9.23 -1.70
N ARG A 38 6.38 -10.15 -0.76
CA ARG A 38 5.96 -9.78 0.59
C ARG A 38 7.19 -9.52 1.45
N THR A 39 7.15 -8.43 2.19
CA THR A 39 8.18 -8.02 3.15
C THR A 39 7.56 -7.84 4.53
N GLN A 40 8.40 -7.61 5.53
CA GLN A 40 8.00 -7.30 6.89
C GLN A 40 8.61 -5.96 7.31
N PRO A 41 7.90 -5.16 8.13
CA PRO A 41 8.51 -4.00 8.78
C PRO A 41 9.76 -4.40 9.57
N GLN A 42 10.77 -3.54 9.60
CA GLN A 42 11.94 -3.76 10.45
C GLN A 42 11.56 -3.73 11.94
N PRO A 43 12.32 -4.41 12.82
CA PRO A 43 12.14 -4.29 14.26
C PRO A 43 12.10 -2.82 14.70
N GLY A 44 11.14 -2.48 15.55
CA GLY A 44 10.90 -1.10 15.98
C GLY A 44 9.86 -0.35 15.14
N PHE A 45 9.68 -0.68 13.86
CA PHE A 45 8.68 -0.04 12.98
C PHE A 45 7.36 -0.82 12.90
N VAL A 46 7.24 -1.95 13.59
CA VAL A 46 6.04 -2.80 13.52
C VAL A 46 4.81 -2.06 14.05
N CYS A 47 3.75 -2.03 13.23
CA CYS A 47 2.40 -1.69 13.67
C CYS A 47 1.70 -2.97 14.15
N ALA A 48 1.36 -3.05 15.43
CA ALA A 48 0.73 -4.23 16.02
C ALA A 48 -0.66 -4.48 15.42
N LEU A 49 -0.84 -5.66 14.79
CA LEU A 49 -2.10 -6.01 14.11
C LEU A 49 -3.17 -6.58 15.07
N ASP A 50 -2.77 -6.99 16.26
CA ASP A 50 -3.61 -7.45 17.37
C ASP A 50 -4.08 -6.31 18.28
N ALA A 51 -3.71 -5.06 17.96
CA ALA A 51 -4.20 -3.88 18.66
C ALA A 51 -5.74 -3.80 18.57
N PRO A 52 -6.43 -3.27 19.61
CA PRO A 52 -7.87 -3.07 19.57
C PRO A 52 -8.29 -2.31 18.31
N VAL A 53 -9.06 -2.97 17.46
CA VAL A 53 -9.44 -2.45 16.14
C VAL A 53 -10.19 -1.14 16.30
N ARG A 54 -9.70 -0.09 15.65
CA ARG A 54 -10.39 1.20 15.52
C ARG A 54 -11.19 1.24 14.23
N GLU A 55 -11.99 2.28 14.04
CA GLU A 55 -12.59 2.51 12.73
C GLU A 55 -11.49 2.85 11.72
N ALA A 56 -11.44 2.12 10.60
CA ALA A 56 -10.50 2.43 9.53
C ALA A 56 -10.89 3.75 8.86
N PRO A 57 -9.97 4.72 8.69
CA PRO A 57 -10.25 5.92 7.94
C PRO A 57 -10.59 5.57 6.49
N LYS A 58 -11.25 6.49 5.78
CA LYS A 58 -11.41 6.38 4.33
C LYS A 58 -10.04 6.20 3.68
N THR A 59 -9.93 5.29 2.72
CA THR A 59 -8.68 5.09 1.97
C THR A 59 -8.25 6.43 1.36
N PRO A 60 -7.01 6.89 1.58
CA PRO A 60 -6.51 8.11 0.96
C PRO A 60 -6.68 8.05 -0.55
N LYS A 61 -7.06 9.19 -1.17
CA LYS A 61 -7.33 9.26 -2.61
C LYS A 61 -6.15 8.75 -3.45
N LEU A 62 -4.92 9.06 -3.04
CA LEU A 62 -3.71 8.62 -3.73
C LEU A 62 -3.56 7.09 -3.68
N LEU A 63 -3.71 6.49 -2.51
CA LEU A 63 -3.69 5.03 -2.35
C LEU A 63 -4.80 4.36 -3.17
N ALA A 64 -6.02 4.92 -3.15
CA ALA A 64 -7.12 4.41 -3.96
C ALA A 64 -6.82 4.44 -5.46
N ALA A 65 -6.15 5.50 -5.95
CA ALA A 65 -5.68 5.59 -7.33
C ALA A 65 -4.63 4.52 -7.65
N TYR A 66 -3.65 4.31 -6.77
CA TYR A 66 -2.65 3.24 -6.95
C TYR A 66 -3.28 1.85 -6.97
N LEU A 67 -4.19 1.55 -6.06
CA LEU A 67 -4.93 0.27 -6.05
C LEU A 67 -5.74 0.09 -7.34
N SER A 68 -6.33 1.16 -7.87
CA SER A 68 -7.04 1.14 -9.16
C SER A 68 -6.11 0.90 -10.35
N LEU A 69 -4.85 1.33 -10.24
CA LEU A 69 -3.75 1.01 -11.16
C LEU A 69 -3.14 -0.38 -10.91
N GLY A 70 -3.67 -1.15 -9.96
CA GLY A 70 -3.23 -2.50 -9.64
C GLY A 70 -2.04 -2.58 -8.71
N ALA A 71 -1.85 -1.55 -7.87
CA ALA A 71 -0.90 -1.64 -6.78
C ALA A 71 -1.25 -2.80 -5.86
N MET A 72 -0.21 -3.44 -5.36
CA MET A 72 -0.28 -4.54 -4.41
C MET A 72 0.36 -4.13 -3.10
N MET A 73 -0.17 -4.68 -2.01
CA MET A 73 0.34 -4.48 -0.67
C MET A 73 1.49 -5.47 -0.42
N CYS A 74 2.69 -4.96 -0.21
CA CYS A 74 3.89 -5.76 -0.02
C CYS A 74 4.17 -6.07 1.45
N SER A 75 3.71 -5.26 2.39
CA SER A 75 4.00 -5.49 3.82
C SER A 75 2.77 -5.21 4.68
N PRO A 76 2.70 -5.82 5.88
CA PRO A 76 1.94 -5.23 6.99
C PRO A 76 2.32 -3.76 7.22
N PRO A 77 1.45 -2.97 7.88
CA PRO A 77 1.73 -1.58 8.18
C PRO A 77 3.00 -1.40 9.03
N ALA A 78 3.75 -0.35 8.73
CA ALA A 78 4.87 0.13 9.52
C ALA A 78 4.52 1.49 10.16
N ILE A 79 5.02 1.79 11.35
CA ILE A 79 4.89 3.11 11.98
C ILE A 79 6.15 3.90 11.74
N ASP A 80 6.02 4.99 10.99
CA ASP A 80 7.04 6.02 10.88
C ASP A 80 6.81 7.07 11.98
N ARG A 81 7.65 7.02 13.00
CA ARG A 81 7.54 7.91 14.16
C ARG A 81 7.99 9.33 13.87
N ASP A 82 8.93 9.48 12.95
CA ASP A 82 9.53 10.76 12.62
C ASP A 82 8.57 11.60 11.77
N PHE A 83 7.80 10.94 10.91
CA PHE A 83 6.81 11.60 10.04
C PHE A 83 5.38 11.60 10.58
N GLY A 84 5.09 10.91 11.69
CA GLY A 84 3.72 10.89 12.21
C GLY A 84 2.78 9.95 11.45
N THR A 85 3.30 8.92 10.77
CA THR A 85 2.52 8.12 9.81
C THR A 85 2.52 6.62 10.08
N ILE A 86 1.49 5.97 9.54
CA ILE A 86 1.46 4.53 9.28
C ILE A 86 1.67 4.35 7.79
N ASP A 87 2.71 3.63 7.43
CA ASP A 87 3.15 3.40 6.08
C ASP A 87 2.74 2.01 5.60
N PHE A 88 2.27 1.95 4.36
CA PHE A 88 1.95 0.71 3.67
C PHE A 88 2.82 0.61 2.42
N LEU A 89 3.71 -0.38 2.36
CA LEU A 89 4.54 -0.58 1.19
C LEU A 89 3.69 -1.08 0.01
N THR A 90 3.70 -0.34 -1.09
CA THR A 90 2.94 -0.62 -2.30
C THR A 90 3.85 -0.83 -3.50
N LEU A 91 3.45 -1.73 -4.41
CA LEU A 91 4.16 -2.02 -5.65
C LEU A 91 3.19 -2.15 -6.83
N VAL A 92 3.52 -1.53 -7.96
CA VAL A 92 2.81 -1.65 -9.24
C VAL A 92 3.75 -2.28 -10.26
N ASP A 93 3.33 -3.38 -10.90
CA ASP A 93 4.00 -3.92 -12.09
C ASP A 93 3.45 -3.22 -13.34
N LEU A 94 4.25 -2.31 -13.90
CA LEU A 94 3.90 -1.51 -15.07
C LEU A 94 3.81 -2.35 -16.36
N GLN A 95 4.33 -3.58 -16.34
CA GLN A 95 4.28 -4.51 -17.46
C GLN A 95 3.26 -5.63 -17.24
N ALA A 96 2.43 -5.56 -16.19
CA ALA A 96 1.36 -6.53 -15.97
C ALA A 96 0.40 -6.57 -17.19
N PRO A 97 -0.13 -7.74 -17.58
CA PRO A 97 -0.99 -7.86 -18.77
C PRO A 97 -2.22 -6.94 -18.77
N ALA A 98 -2.76 -6.61 -17.59
CA ALA A 98 -3.92 -5.73 -17.46
C ALA A 98 -3.56 -4.23 -17.41
N GLN A 99 -2.27 -3.87 -17.44
CA GLN A 99 -1.83 -2.52 -17.11
C GLN A 99 -2.26 -1.48 -18.15
N SER A 100 -2.14 -1.77 -19.44
CA SER A 100 -2.62 -0.86 -20.50
C SER A 100 -4.11 -0.55 -20.35
N ARG A 101 -4.93 -1.55 -20.00
CA ARG A 101 -6.36 -1.37 -19.72
C ARG A 101 -6.59 -0.50 -18.48
N ARG A 102 -5.80 -0.66 -17.43
CA ARG A 102 -5.90 0.15 -16.20
C ARG A 102 -5.54 1.60 -16.48
N LEU A 103 -4.43 1.85 -17.18
CA LEU A 103 -3.96 3.20 -17.54
C LEU A 103 -4.94 3.93 -18.46
N ALA A 104 -5.57 3.22 -19.40
CA ALA A 104 -6.59 3.79 -20.28
C ALA A 104 -7.80 4.39 -19.50
N ARG A 105 -8.14 3.84 -18.32
CA ARG A 105 -9.22 4.39 -17.45
C ARG A 105 -8.87 5.77 -16.88
N PHE A 106 -7.60 6.15 -16.90
CA PHE A 106 -7.08 7.44 -16.47
C PHE A 106 -6.69 8.33 -17.67
N GLY A 107 -7.04 7.94 -18.90
CA GLY A 107 -6.69 8.69 -20.11
C GLY A 107 -5.20 8.59 -20.49
N ILE A 108 -4.44 7.68 -19.90
CA ILE A 108 -3.03 7.47 -20.19
C ILE A 108 -2.91 6.37 -21.26
N GLN A 109 -2.31 6.71 -22.40
CA GLN A 109 -2.02 5.77 -23.48
C GLN A 109 -0.52 5.41 -23.44
N VAL A 110 -0.23 4.10 -23.46
CA VAL A 110 1.11 3.50 -23.44
C VAL A 110 1.23 2.46 -24.54
#